data_AF-A0A349BA39-F1
#
_entry.id   AF-A0A349BA39-F1
#
_cell.length_a   1.000
_cell.length_b   1.000
_cell.length_c   1.000
_cell.angle_alpha   90.00
_cell.angle_beta   90.00
_cell.angle_gamma   90.00
#
_symmetry.space_group_name_H-M   'P 1'
#
loop_
_entity.id
_entity.type
_entity.pdbx_description
1 polymer ?
#
loop_
_entity_poly.entity_id
_entity_poly.type
_entity_poly.pdbx_seq_one_letter_code
_entity_poly.pdbx_strand_id
1 'polypeptide(L)' 'MLKLVLPKGSLEKATMELFADADLQVNRSSSVDYKASVDDPRIDEVRILRPQEIPSYLSEGL' A
#
# COMPACT_ATOMS: atom_id res chain seq x y z
N MET A 1 5.05 2.58 -14.73
CA MET A 1 4.15 3.20 -13.75
C MET A 1 3.97 2.18 -12.61
N LEU A 2 4.05 2.61 -11.35
CA LEU A 2 4.34 1.72 -10.21
C LEU A 2 3.07 1.19 -9.57
N LYS A 3 3.05 -0.10 -9.24
CA LYS A 3 2.05 -0.72 -8.38
C LYS A 3 2.67 -1.00 -7.03
N LEU A 4 2.00 -0.59 -5.97
CA LEU A 4 2.55 -0.60 -4.63
C LEU A 4 1.69 -1.48 -3.71
N VAL A 5 2.35 -2.30 -2.89
CA VAL A 5 1.68 -3.15 -1.91
C VAL A 5 2.22 -2.86 -0.52
N LEU A 6 1.33 -2.48 0.39
CA LEU A 6 1.63 -2.18 1.78
C LEU A 6 1.13 -3.31 2.70
N PRO A 7 1.87 -3.63 3.77
CA PRO A 7 1.47 -4.66 4.71
C PRO A 7 0.33 -4.19 5.63
N LYS A 8 -0.68 -5.05 5.82
CA LYS A 8 -1.75 -4.88 6.80
C LYS A 8 -1.32 -5.35 8.19
N GLY A 9 -1.95 -4.84 9.24
CA GLY A 9 -1.76 -5.31 10.61
C GLY A 9 -0.62 -4.61 11.35
N SER A 10 0.32 -5.38 11.92
CA SER A 10 1.32 -4.85 12.86
C SER A 10 2.27 -3.79 12.26
N LEU A 11 2.56 -3.87 10.96
CA LEU A 11 3.43 -2.92 10.25
C LEU A 11 2.67 -1.79 9.56
N GLU A 12 1.34 -1.84 9.55
CA GLU A 12 0.51 -0.94 8.74
C GLU A 12 0.71 0.52 9.14
N LYS A 13 0.56 0.83 10.44
CA LYS A 13 0.70 2.20 10.95
C LYS A 13 2.09 2.78 10.66
N ALA A 14 3.14 2.05 11.02
CA ALA A 14 4.52 2.49 10.81
C ALA A 14 4.84 2.70 9.32
N THR A 15 4.28 1.85 8.45
CA THR A 15 4.47 2.01 7.00
C THR A 15 3.71 3.22 6.48
N MET A 16 2.48 3.47 6.92
CA MET A 16 1.72 4.67 6.54
C MET A 16 2.41 5.96 6.99
N GLU A 17 2.96 5.97 8.22
CA GLU A 17 3.75 7.10 8.74
C GLU A 17 5.01 7.35 7.90
N LEU A 18 5.77 6.30 7.56
CA LEU A 18 6.94 6.41 6.69
C LEU A 18 6.61 7.03 5.32
N PHE A 19 5.47 6.66 4.74
CA PHE A 19 5.03 7.23 3.46
C PHE A 19 4.57 8.68 3.61
N ALA A 20 3.89 9.02 4.69
CA ALA A 20 3.49 10.40 4.97
C ALA A 20 4.72 11.32 5.18
N ASP A 21 5.74 10.85 5.90
CA ASP A 21 7.00 11.57 6.11
C ASP A 21 7.79 11.78 4.79
N ALA A 22 7.50 10.99 3.76
CA ALA A 22 8.08 11.08 2.43
C ALA A 22 7.21 11.89 1.44
N ASP A 23 6.22 12.66 1.92
CA ASP A 23 5.24 13.40 1.10
C ASP A 23 4.40 12.49 0.17
N LEU A 24 4.26 11.21 0.52
CA LEU A 24 3.49 10.21 -0.23
C LEU A 24 2.30 9.71 0.58
N GLN A 25 1.48 10.63 1.13
CA GLN A 25 0.37 10.29 2.01
C GLN A 25 -0.57 9.24 1.38
N VAL A 26 -0.69 8.09 2.07
CA VAL A 26 -1.55 6.99 1.66
C VAL A 26 -2.95 7.20 2.24
N ASN A 27 -3.91 7.43 1.36
CA ASN A 27 -5.31 7.63 1.72
C ASN A 27 -6.11 6.35 1.53
N ARG A 28 -6.89 5.97 2.53
CA ARG A 28 -7.81 4.83 2.48
C ARG A 28 -9.16 5.22 3.09
N SER A 29 -10.23 4.68 2.54
CA SER A 29 -11.58 5.00 2.99
C SER A 29 -11.97 4.26 4.27
N SER A 30 -11.43 3.05 4.50
CA SER A 30 -11.68 2.24 5.69
C SER A 30 -10.49 1.37 6.08
N SER A 31 -10.46 0.91 7.34
CA SER A 31 -9.45 -0.05 7.82
C SER A 31 -9.62 -1.45 7.23
N VAL A 32 -10.81 -1.79 6.74
CA VAL A 32 -11.07 -3.08 6.07
C VAL A 32 -10.70 -3.07 4.59
N ASP A 33 -10.58 -1.90 3.98
CA ASP A 33 -10.31 -1.79 2.54
C ASP A 33 -8.92 -2.32 2.18
N TYR A 34 -8.87 -2.99 1.03
CA TYR A 34 -7.64 -3.52 0.44
C TYR A 34 -7.04 -2.58 -0.61
N LYS A 35 -7.71 -1.47 -0.92
CA LYS A 35 -7.27 -0.44 -1.87
C LYS A 35 -7.01 0.86 -1.15
N ALA A 36 -5.98 1.58 -1.61
CA ALA A 36 -5.64 2.91 -1.17
C ALA A 36 -5.24 3.77 -2.37
N SER A 37 -5.10 5.07 -2.16
CA SER A 37 -4.62 6.03 -3.16
C SER A 37 -3.48 6.88 -2.59
N VAL A 38 -2.57 7.27 -3.48
CA VAL A 38 -1.51 8.24 -3.22
C VAL A 38 -1.54 9.23 -4.38
N ASP A 39 -1.42 10.51 -4.09
CA ASP A 39 -1.39 11.57 -5.10
C ASP A 39 0.03 11.73 -5.65
N ASP A 40 0.49 10.75 -6.42
CA ASP A 40 1.78 10.79 -7.10
C ASP A 40 1.66 10.20 -8.52
N PRO A 41 2.05 10.94 -9.59
CA PRO A 41 1.89 10.51 -10.97
C PRO A 41 2.72 9.28 -11.34
N ARG A 42 3.65 8.84 -10.47
CA ARG A 42 4.47 7.64 -10.68
C ARG A 42 3.76 6.38 -10.18
N ILE A 43 2.73 6.51 -9.33
CA ILE A 43 2.02 5.41 -8.67
C ILE A 43 0.63 5.24 -9.29
N ASP A 44 0.37 4.07 -9.84
CA ASP A 44 -0.92 3.72 -10.43
C ASP A 44 -1.92 3.15 -9.43
N GLU A 45 -1.43 2.28 -8.56
CA GLU A 45 -2.28 1.46 -7.71
C GLU A 45 -1.57 1.22 -6.39
N VAL A 46 -2.31 1.36 -5.29
CA VAL A 46 -1.86 0.98 -3.95
C VAL A 46 -2.82 -0.06 -3.39
N ARG A 47 -2.27 -1.21 -2.99
CA ARG A 47 -2.98 -2.26 -2.26
C ARG A 47 -2.45 -2.41 -0.85
N ILE A 48 -3.33 -2.81 0.05
CA ILE A 48 -2.99 -3.14 1.43
C ILE A 48 -3.33 -4.62 1.64
N LEU A 49 -2.31 -5.48 1.74
CA LEU A 49 -2.47 -6.94 1.85
C LEU A 49 -1.83 -7.46 3.12
N ARG A 50 -2.24 -8.64 3.60
CA ARG A 50 -1.54 -9.27 4.72
C ARG A 50 -0.13 -9.69 4.27
N PRO A 51 0.90 -9.63 5.13
CA PRO A 51 2.28 -9.94 4.74
C PRO A 51 2.46 -11.28 4.02
N GLN A 52 1.69 -12.30 4.40
CA GLN A 52 1.72 -13.62 3.77
C GLN A 52 1.13 -13.66 2.34
N GLU A 53 0.31 -12.69 1.95
CA GLU A 53 -0.31 -12.61 0.61
C GLU A 53 0.60 -11.88 -0.39
N ILE A 54 1.49 -11.01 0.10
CA ILE A 54 2.35 -10.14 -0.73
C ILE A 54 3.25 -10.96 -1.68
N PRO A 55 3.96 -12.03 -1.25
CA PRO A 55 4.82 -12.79 -2.15
C PRO A 55 4.06 -13.39 -3.33
N SER A 56 2.87 -13.94 -3.08
CA SER A 56 2.02 -14.51 -4.12
C SER A 56 1.56 -13.43 -5.09
N TYR A 57 1.08 -12.29 -4.55
CA TYR A 57 0.64 -11.16 -5.37
C TYR A 57 1.75 -10.65 -6.31
N LEU A 58 2.98 -10.50 -5.80
CA LEU A 58 4.14 -10.08 -6.59
C LEU A 58 4.53 -11.14 -7.63
N SER A 59 4.42 -12.43 -7.30
CA SER A 59 4.78 -13.52 -8.22
C SER A 59 3.88 -13.60 -9.45
N GLU A 60 2.64 -13.14 -9.33
CA GLU A 60 1.67 -13.07 -10.45
C GLU A 60 1.90 -11.85 -11.36
N GLY A 61 2.87 -10.98 -11.03
CA GLY A 61 3.13 -9.73 -11.77
C GLY A 61 2.00 -8.70 -11.62
N LEU A 62 1.18 -8.88 -10.59
CA LEU A 62 0.04 -8.03 -10.30
C LEU A 62 0.41 -6.80 -9.48
#